data_AF-A0A0C3DSI9-F1
#
_entry.id   AF-A0A0C3DSI9-F1
#
_cell.length_a   1.000
_cell.length_b   1.000
_cell.length_c   1.000
_cell.angle_alpha   90.00
_cell.angle_beta   90.00
_cell.angle_gamma   90.00
#
_symmetry.space_group_name_H-M   'P 1'
#
loop_
_entity.id
_entity.type
_entity.pdbx_description
1 polymer ?
#
loop_
_entity_poly.entity_id
_entity_poly.type
_entity_poly.pdbx_seq_one_letter_code
_entity_poly.pdbx_strand_id
1 'polypeptide(L)' 'MLKSVAEFIVCGDQPLSMVDKAVFQNCLVAIWPKATKADIPSTHDIYMYIHNTFGEFIKELRSEIQVHLFYYLST' A
#
# COMPACT_ATOMS: atom_id res chain seq x y z
N MET A 1 -10.59 -2.24 -1.16
CA MET A 1 -9.81 -3.49 -1.24
C MET A 1 -8.30 -3.23 -1.37
N LEU A 2 -7.86 -2.36 -2.28
CA LEU A 2 -6.44 -2.07 -2.54
C LEU A 2 -5.60 -1.84 -1.27
N LYS A 3 -5.98 -0.87 -0.43
CA LYS A 3 -5.28 -0.58 0.84
C LYS A 3 -5.18 -1.81 1.75
N SER A 4 -6.29 -2.49 2.01
CA SER A 4 -6.33 -3.64 2.91
C SER A 4 -5.49 -4.82 2.40
N VAL A 5 -5.47 -5.06 1.09
CA VAL A 5 -4.61 -6.09 0.49
C VAL A 5 -3.14 -5.67 0.59
N ALA A 6 -2.81 -4.40 0.35
CA ALA A 6 -1.45 -3.90 0.52
C ALA A 6 -0.95 -4.04 1.96
N GLU A 7 -1.78 -3.67 2.95
CA GLU A 7 -1.47 -3.85 4.37
C GLU A 7 -1.29 -5.34 4.72
N PHE A 8 -2.15 -6.22 4.22
CA PHE A 8 -2.01 -7.66 4.40
C PHE A 8 -0.68 -8.19 3.84
N ILE A 9 -0.30 -7.75 2.64
CA ILE A 9 0.96 -8.17 2.01
C ILE A 9 2.17 -7.68 2.80
N VAL A 10 2.20 -6.38 3.13
CA VAL A 10 3.36 -5.75 3.79
C VAL A 10 3.47 -6.18 5.26
N CYS A 11 2.40 -6.06 6.04
CA CYS A 11 2.41 -6.39 7.46
C CYS A 11 2.43 -7.89 7.71
N GLY A 12 1.91 -8.69 6.78
CA GLY A 12 1.92 -10.15 6.85
C GLY A 12 3.17 -10.81 6.25
N ASP A 13 4.14 -10.02 5.77
CA ASP A 13 5.36 -10.50 5.09
C ASP A 13 5.05 -11.54 3.98
N GLN A 14 4.02 -11.25 3.19
CA GLN A 14 3.60 -12.13 2.11
C GLN A 14 4.32 -11.75 0.80
N PRO A 15 4.57 -12.71 -0.11
CA PRO A 15 5.13 -12.39 -1.40
C PRO A 15 4.12 -11.60 -2.24
N LEU A 16 4.59 -10.54 -2.93
CA LEU A 16 3.75 -9.74 -3.85
C LEU A 16 3.01 -10.60 -4.89
N SER A 17 3.65 -11.67 -5.37
CA SER A 17 3.07 -12.61 -6.33
C SER A 17 1.87 -13.41 -5.81
N MET A 18 1.58 -13.35 -4.50
CA MET A 18 0.37 -13.93 -3.92
C MET A 18 -0.91 -13.28 -4.46
N VAL A 19 -0.87 -12.00 -4.80
CA VAL A 19 -2.04 -11.21 -5.22
C VAL A 19 -2.64 -11.77 -6.52
N ASP A 20 -1.81 -12.27 -7.43
CA ASP A 20 -2.25 -12.86 -8.70
C ASP A 20 -2.58 -14.36 -8.61
N LYS A 21 -2.48 -14.98 -7.42
CA LYS A 21 -2.90 -16.38 -7.25
C LYS A 21 -4.41 -16.45 -7.34
N ALA A 22 -4.92 -17.29 -8.26
CA ALA A 22 -6.36 -17.50 -8.45
C ALA A 22 -7.09 -17.86 -7.14
N VAL A 23 -6.47 -18.67 -6.28
CA VAL A 23 -7.03 -19.01 -4.96
C VAL A 23 -7.23 -17.77 -4.10
N PHE A 24 -6.23 -16.88 -4.05
CA PHE A 24 -6.31 -15.65 -3.27
C PHE A 24 -7.36 -14.70 -3.83
N GLN A 25 -7.39 -14.49 -5.14
CA GLN A 25 -8.42 -13.66 -5.81
C GLN A 25 -9.84 -14.21 -5.58
N ASN A 26 -10.01 -15.54 -5.65
CA ASN A 26 -11.29 -16.18 -5.34
C ASN A 26 -11.71 -15.94 -3.89
N CYS A 27 -10.77 -16.00 -2.93
CA CYS A 27 -11.05 -15.64 -1.54
C CYS A 27 -11.48 -14.18 -1.41
N LEU A 28 -10.84 -13.25 -2.12
CA LEU A 28 -11.24 -11.83 -2.10
C LEU A 28 -12.69 -11.65 -2.60
N VAL A 29 -13.06 -12.33 -3.69
CA VAL A 29 -14.44 -12.31 -4.21
C VAL A 29 -15.42 -12.94 -3.22
N ALA A 30 -15.05 -14.05 -2.57
CA ALA A 30 -15.91 -14.71 -1.58
C ALA A 30 -16.13 -13.83 -0.34
N ILE A 31 -15.09 -13.15 0.15
CA ILE A 31 -15.15 -12.24 1.29
C ILE A 31 -15.95 -10.97 0.94
N TRP A 32 -15.85 -10.51 -0.31
CA TRP A 32 -16.61 -9.36 -0.79
C TRP A 32 -17.38 -9.67 -2.07
N PRO A 33 -18.59 -10.27 -1.97
CA PRO A 33 -19.36 -10.72 -3.13
C PRO A 33 -19.82 -9.62 -4.08
N LYS A 34 -19.75 -8.35 -3.64
CA LYS A 34 -20.07 -7.18 -4.47
C LYS A 34 -18.87 -6.67 -5.26
N ALA A 35 -17.66 -7.18 -5.01
CA ALA A 35 -16.47 -6.80 -5.75
C ALA A 35 -16.63 -7.23 -7.21
N THR A 36 -16.43 -6.28 -8.12
CA THR A 36 -16.32 -6.56 -9.54
C THR A 36 -14.89 -6.98 -9.87
N LYS A 37 -14.68 -7.54 -11.07
CA LYS A 37 -13.32 -7.87 -11.54
C LYS A 37 -12.38 -6.67 -11.53
N ALA A 38 -12.90 -5.46 -11.75
CA ALA A 38 -12.12 -4.22 -11.70
C ALA A 38 -11.72 -3.81 -10.28
N ASP A 39 -12.44 -4.30 -9.26
CA ASP A 39 -12.11 -4.02 -7.86
C ASP A 39 -11.01 -4.94 -7.33
N ILE A 40 -10.76 -6.08 -7.99
CA ILE A 40 -9.71 -7.04 -7.64
C ILE A 40 -8.34 -6.49 -8.04
N PRO A 41 -7.47 -6.15 -7.08
CA PRO A 41 -6.16 -5.60 -7.41
C PRO A 41 -5.27 -6.71 -7.98
N SER A 42 -4.44 -6.33 -8.95
CA SER A 42 -3.32 -7.14 -9.42
C SER A 42 -2.06 -6.90 -8.58
N THR A 43 -1.04 -7.74 -8.77
CA THR A 43 0.29 -7.47 -8.19
C THR A 43 0.80 -6.07 -8.54
N HIS A 44 0.57 -5.61 -9.78
CA HIS A 44 1.01 -4.28 -10.21
C HIS A 44 0.31 -3.17 -9.43
N ASP A 45 -1.01 -3.27 -9.23
CA ASP A 45 -1.78 -2.27 -8.50
C ASP A 45 -1.30 -2.16 -7.05
N ILE A 46 -1.04 -3.30 -6.41
CA ILE A 46 -0.51 -3.35 -5.04
C ILE A 46 0.90 -2.78 -4.96
N TYR A 47 1.78 -3.15 -5.89
CA TYR A 47 3.13 -2.59 -5.97
C TYR A 47 3.09 -1.06 -6.13
N MET A 48 2.30 -0.55 -7.07
CA MET A 48 2.17 0.88 -7.32
C MET A 48 1.62 1.62 -6.11
N TYR A 49 0.61 1.05 -5.45
CA TYR A 49 0.07 1.61 -4.22
C TYR A 49 1.14 1.73 -3.13
N ILE A 50 1.87 0.65 -2.85
CA ILE A 50 2.94 0.63 -1.84
C ILE A 50 4.04 1.64 -2.20
N HIS A 51 4.51 1.64 -3.45
CA HIS A 51 5.56 2.54 -3.93
C HIS A 51 5.16 4.01 -3.77
N ASN A 52 3.94 4.37 -4.19
CA ASN A 52 3.44 5.73 -4.10
C ASN A 52 3.25 6.16 -2.65
N THR A 53 2.63 5.32 -1.81
CA THR A 53 2.46 5.62 -0.38
C THR A 53 3.80 5.81 0.33
N PHE A 54 4.79 4.97 0.04
CA PHE A 54 6.14 5.14 0.58
C PHE A 54 6.80 6.43 0.07
N GLY A 55 6.64 6.76 -1.22
CA GLY A 55 7.14 7.99 -1.81
C GLY A 55 6.58 9.24 -1.15
N GLU A 56 5.28 9.29 -0.91
CA GLU A 56 4.65 10.40 -0.18
C GLU A 56 5.12 10.48 1.28
N PHE A 57 5.20 9.34 1.98
CA PHE A 57 5.73 9.31 3.35
C PHE A 57 7.15 9.89 3.45
N ILE A 58 8.05 9.54 2.53
CA ILE A 58 9.42 10.07 2.53
C ILE A 58 9.46 11.57 2.24
N LYS A 59 8.55 12.09 1.40
CA LYS A 59 8.45 13.53 1.13
C LYS A 59 7.97 14.27 2.37
N GLU A 60 6.92 13.77 3.03
CA GLU A 60 6.38 14.34 4.27
C GLU A 60 7.43 14.35 5.37
N LEU A 61 8.09 13.22 5.59
CA LEU A 61 9.18 13.09 6.58
C LEU A 61 10.32 14.09 6.33
N ARG A 62 10.71 14.28 5.06
CA ARG A 62 11.74 15.27 4.71
C ARG A 62 11.30 16.68 5.07
N SER A 63 10.05 17.02 4.78
CA SER A 63 9.47 18.33 5.11
C SER A 63 9.49 18.57 6.62
N GLU A 64 9.06 17.59 7.40
CA GLU A 64 9.07 17.66 8.87
C GLU A 64 10.47 17.85 9.45
N ILE A 65 11.45 17.10 8.94
CA ILE A 65 12.86 17.23 9.36
C ILE A 65 13.39 18.64 9.05
N GLN A 66 13.10 19.19 7.86
CA GLN A 66 13.54 20.53 7.48
C GLN A 66 12.91 21.62 8.35
N VAL A 67 11.61 21.52 8.62
CA VAL A 67 10.89 22.43 9.50
C VAL A 67 11.51 22.40 10.90
N HIS A 68 11.73 21.22 11.47
CA HIS A 68 12.37 21.09 12.78
C HIS A 68 13.78 21.66 12.81
N LEU A 69 14.61 21.38 11.81
CA LEU A 69 15.96 21.94 11.72
C LEU A 69 15.94 23.48 11.66
N PHE A 70 15.03 24.07 10.89
CA PHE A 70 14.88 25.52 10.82
C PHE A 70 14.48 26.12 12.17
N TYR A 71 13.55 25.48 12.90
CA TYR A 71 13.16 25.90 14.25
C TYR A 71 14.35 25.88 15.23
N TYR A 72 15.16 24.83 15.23
CA TYR A 72 16.34 24.73 16.10
C TYR A 72 17.42 25.77 15.78
N LEU A 73 17.59 26.14 14.51
CA LEU A 73 18.60 27.13 14.09
C LEU A 73 18.14 28.59 14.27
N SER A 74 16.85 28.82 14.53
CA SER A 74 16.26 30.15 14.69
C SER A 74 16.05 30.55 16.17
N THR A 75 16.47 29.69 17.12
CA THR A 75 16.44 29.93 18.57
C THR A 75 17.85 30.15 19.08
#